data_AF-A0A2M9P2C3-F1
#
_entry.id   AF-A0A2M9P2C3-F1
#
_cell.length_a   1.000
_cell.length_b   1.000
_cell.length_c   1.000
_cell.angle_alpha   90.00
_cell.angle_beta   90.00
_cell.angle_gamma   90.00
#
_symmetry.space_group_name_H-M   'P 1'
#
loop_
_entity.id
_entity.type
_entity.pdbx_description
1 polymer ?
#
loop_
_entity_poly.entity_id
_entity_poly.type
_entity_poly.pdbx_seq_one_letter_code
_entity_poly.pdbx_strand_id
1 'polypeptide(L)'
;MEDINLYTLLFLILAGFVAAFIDSVVGGGGLISIPALLFTGISPSAALATNKLAGTMGSLTSTISFIRAGKVDFKFVIKLFPITLIGAALGAYIVHFVSAEILKPLILILLVIVAVYTLIKKDWGKEAKYKGLKRKKMLLLIGIIFAIGFYDGFLGPGTGSFLL
;
A
#
# COMPACT_ATOMS: atom_id res chain seq x y z
N MET A 1 -24.48 -14.31 11.67
CA MET A 1 -23.91 -13.92 10.36
C MET A 1 -25.02 -13.17 9.68
N GLU A 2 -25.03 -11.84 9.76
CA GLU A 2 -26.06 -11.03 9.09
C GLU A 2 -25.99 -11.30 7.59
N ASP A 3 -27.14 -11.60 6.98
CA ASP A 3 -27.25 -11.84 5.55
C ASP A 3 -26.61 -10.67 4.81
N ILE A 4 -25.58 -10.94 4.02
CA ILE A 4 -24.94 -9.92 3.19
C ILE A 4 -26.01 -9.42 2.21
N ASN A 5 -26.54 -8.23 2.50
CA ASN A 5 -27.56 -7.61 1.66
C ASN A 5 -26.98 -7.41 0.25
N LEU A 6 -27.77 -7.74 -0.78
CA LEU A 6 -27.39 -7.58 -2.19
C LEU A 6 -26.88 -6.16 -2.49
N TYR A 7 -27.46 -5.13 -1.85
CA TYR A 7 -27.00 -3.75 -1.97
C TYR A 7 -25.58 -3.56 -1.44
N THR A 8 -25.26 -4.14 -0.28
CA THR A 8 -23.92 -4.10 0.31
C THR A 8 -22.91 -4.84 -0.58
N LEU A 9 -23.31 -5.99 -1.15
CA LEU A 9 -22.46 -6.76 -2.06
C LEU A 9 -22.13 -5.97 -3.33
N LEU A 10 -23.14 -5.39 -3.98
CA LEU A 10 -22.95 -4.58 -5.18
C LEU A 10 -22.10 -3.34 -4.89
N PHE A 11 -22.33 -2.68 -3.76
CA PHE A 11 -21.50 -1.56 -3.29
C PHE A 11 -20.04 -1.96 -3.13
N LEU A 12 -19.75 -3.06 -2.43
CA LEU A 12 -18.38 -3.54 -2.22
C LEU A 12 -17.69 -3.96 -3.52
N ILE A 13 -18.42 -4.58 -4.46
CA ILE A 13 -17.88 -4.94 -5.78
C ILE A 13 -17.48 -3.67 -6.54
N LEU A 14 -18.35 -2.67 -6.60
CA LEU A 14 -18.06 -1.41 -7.30
C LEU A 14 -16.93 -0.63 -6.62
N ALA A 15 -16.99 -0.47 -5.29
CA ALA A 15 -15.95 0.20 -4.53
C ALA A 15 -14.60 -0.51 -4.65
N GLY A 16 -14.59 -1.85 -4.58
CA GLY A 16 -13.40 -2.67 -4.76
C GLY A 16 -12.81 -2.57 -6.16
N PHE A 17 -13.65 -2.56 -7.20
CA PHE A 17 -13.22 -2.36 -8.58
C PHE A 17 -12.57 -0.98 -8.78
N VAL A 18 -13.24 0.09 -8.31
CA VAL A 18 -12.69 1.46 -8.39
C VAL A 18 -11.40 1.57 -7.58
N ALA A 19 -11.36 1.00 -6.38
CA ALA A 19 -10.17 0.96 -5.55
C ALA A 19 -9.01 0.27 -6.28
N ALA A 20 -9.23 -0.90 -6.86
CA ALA A 20 -8.21 -1.64 -7.61
C ALA A 20 -7.73 -0.90 -8.86
N PHE A 21 -8.65 -0.25 -9.58
CA PHE A 21 -8.31 0.58 -10.74
C PHE A 21 -7.40 1.75 -10.34
N ILE A 22 -7.77 2.50 -9.30
CA ILE A 22 -6.96 3.62 -8.79
C ILE A 22 -5.62 3.12 -8.23
N ASP A 23 -5.61 1.97 -7.57
CA ASP A 23 -4.38 1.34 -7.08
C ASP A 23 -3.42 1.02 -8.24
N SER A 24 -3.95 0.51 -9.35
CA SER A 24 -3.13 0.21 -10.52
C SER A 24 -2.52 1.45 -11.18
N VAL A 25 -3.13 2.63 -11.03
CA VAL A 25 -2.64 3.89 -11.62
C VAL A 25 -1.71 4.64 -10.67
N VAL A 26 -2.04 4.69 -9.38
CA VAL A 26 -1.41 5.62 -8.39
C VAL A 26 -0.93 4.91 -7.10
N GLY A 27 -1.34 3.65 -6.88
CA GLY A 27 -1.07 2.88 -5.65
C GLY A 27 -1.76 3.43 -4.40
N GLY A 28 -2.95 3.99 -4.58
CA GLY A 28 -3.78 4.60 -3.53
C GLY A 28 -5.12 3.90 -3.31
N GLY A 29 -5.33 2.68 -3.79
CA GLY A 29 -6.65 2.01 -3.73
C GLY A 29 -7.19 1.82 -2.31
N GLY A 30 -6.28 1.67 -1.34
CA GLY A 30 -6.59 1.63 0.10
C GLY A 30 -7.35 2.87 0.61
N LEU A 31 -7.21 4.02 -0.06
CA LEU A 31 -7.96 5.24 0.25
C LEU A 31 -9.46 5.11 -0.02
N ILE A 32 -9.85 4.15 -0.87
CA ILE A 32 -11.24 3.93 -1.29
C ILE A 32 -11.79 2.65 -0.62
N SER A 33 -11.04 1.55 -0.67
CA SER A 33 -11.49 0.25 -0.16
C SER A 33 -11.64 0.24 1.36
N ILE A 34 -10.74 0.88 2.13
CA ILE A 34 -10.80 0.85 3.59
C ILE A 34 -12.04 1.60 4.11
N PRO A 35 -12.33 2.84 3.68
CA PRO A 35 -13.59 3.48 4.04
C PRO A 35 -14.81 2.66 3.64
N ALA A 36 -14.85 2.13 2.41
CA ALA A 36 -15.95 1.30 1.93
C ALA A 36 -16.19 0.06 2.80
N LEU A 37 -15.12 -0.60 3.24
CA LEU A 37 -15.18 -1.72 4.17
C LEU A 37 -15.64 -1.28 5.57
N LEU A 38 -15.12 -0.17 6.09
CA LEU A 38 -15.55 0.37 7.39
C LEU A 38 -17.03 0.78 7.39
N PHE A 39 -17.57 1.22 6.24
CA PHE A 39 -19.00 1.51 6.08
C PHE A 39 -19.90 0.30 6.30
N THR A 40 -19.39 -0.93 6.13
CA THR A 40 -20.17 -2.15 6.37
C THR A 40 -20.17 -2.58 7.84
N GLY A 41 -19.54 -1.80 8.73
CA GLY A 41 -19.55 -2.06 10.18
C GLY A 41 -18.53 -3.11 10.66
N ILE A 42 -17.67 -3.64 9.78
CA ILE A 42 -16.60 -4.55 10.20
C ILE A 42 -15.53 -3.82 11.02
N SER A 43 -14.77 -4.56 11.83
CA SER A 43 -13.70 -3.97 12.63
C SER A 43 -12.61 -3.34 11.76
N PRO A 44 -11.91 -2.29 12.23
CA PRO A 44 -10.79 -1.70 11.52
C PRO A 44 -9.68 -2.70 11.17
N SER A 45 -9.42 -3.67 12.05
CA SER A 45 -8.47 -4.74 11.79
C SER A 45 -8.92 -5.66 10.65
N ALA A 46 -10.22 -6.01 10.59
CA ALA A 46 -10.77 -6.81 9.49
C ALA A 46 -10.73 -6.03 8.17
N ALA A 47 -11.11 -4.74 8.17
CA ALA A 47 -11.04 -3.89 6.98
C ALA A 47 -9.61 -3.78 6.44
N LEU A 48 -8.63 -3.57 7.32
CA LEU A 48 -7.22 -3.50 6.97
C LEU A 48 -6.71 -4.84 6.40
N ALA A 49 -7.05 -5.96 7.05
CA ALA A 49 -6.66 -7.29 6.61
C ALA A 49 -7.27 -7.65 5.24
N THR A 50 -8.56 -7.37 5.03
CA THR A 50 -9.24 -7.59 3.74
C THR A 50 -8.61 -6.75 2.63
N ASN A 51 -8.32 -5.47 2.90
CA ASN A 51 -7.62 -4.62 1.94
C ASN A 51 -6.21 -5.15 1.61
N LYS A 52 -5.46 -5.63 2.62
CA LYS A 52 -4.10 -6.14 2.41
C LYS A 52 -4.10 -7.44 1.60
N LEU A 53 -5.07 -8.32 1.81
CA LEU A 53 -5.25 -9.52 1.00
C LEU A 53 -5.48 -9.15 -0.47
N ALA A 54 -6.40 -8.24 -0.75
CA ALA A 54 -6.68 -7.75 -2.10
C ALA A 54 -5.44 -7.12 -2.77
N GLY A 55 -4.74 -6.23 -2.05
CA GLY A 55 -3.53 -5.59 -2.55
C GLY A 55 -2.38 -6.56 -2.80
N THR A 56 -2.26 -7.64 -2.01
CA THR A 56 -1.24 -8.68 -2.21
C THR A 56 -1.50 -9.47 -3.50
N MET A 57 -2.77 -9.81 -3.78
CA MET A 57 -3.15 -10.48 -5.03
C MET A 57 -2.91 -9.60 -6.25
N GLY A 58 -3.23 -8.30 -6.14
CA GLY A 58 -2.93 -7.30 -7.16
C GLY A 58 -1.42 -7.19 -7.42
N SER A 59 -0.63 -7.04 -6.36
CA SER A 59 0.83 -6.94 -6.44
C SER A 59 1.46 -8.20 -7.04
N LEU A 60 0.97 -9.38 -6.68
CA LEU A 60 1.43 -10.65 -7.25
C LEU A 60 1.17 -10.71 -8.76
N THR A 61 -0.04 -10.34 -9.18
CA THR A 61 -0.44 -10.33 -10.60
C THR A 61 0.40 -9.33 -11.40
N SER A 62 0.61 -8.12 -10.86
CA SER A 62 1.47 -7.09 -11.46
C SER A 62 2.93 -7.54 -11.55
N THR A 63 3.44 -8.18 -10.49
CA THR A 63 4.82 -8.72 -10.46
C THR A 63 5.00 -9.78 -11.54
N ILE A 64 4.08 -10.74 -11.66
CA ILE A 64 4.13 -11.77 -12.71
C ILE A 64 4.09 -11.13 -14.10
N SER A 65 3.22 -10.13 -14.30
CA SER A 65 3.08 -9.43 -15.57
C SER A 65 4.35 -8.69 -15.97
N PHE A 66 5.00 -7.98 -15.03
CA PHE A 66 6.26 -7.29 -15.30
C PHE A 66 7.43 -8.22 -15.55
N ILE A 67 7.48 -9.36 -14.85
CA ILE A 67 8.47 -10.41 -15.09
C ILE A 67 8.31 -10.95 -16.52
N ARG A 68 7.09 -11.30 -16.93
CA ARG A 68 6.80 -11.81 -18.28
C ARG A 68 7.10 -10.78 -19.38
N ALA A 69 6.92 -9.49 -19.09
CA ALA A 69 7.24 -8.40 -20.01
C ALA A 69 8.75 -8.06 -20.09
N GLY A 70 9.61 -8.74 -19.31
CA GLY A 70 11.05 -8.46 -19.29
C GLY A 70 11.41 -7.08 -18.72
N LYS A 71 10.53 -6.47 -17.92
CA LYS A 71 10.69 -5.12 -17.36
C LYS A 71 11.36 -5.10 -15.98
N VAL A 72 11.83 -6.25 -15.49
CA VAL A 72 12.37 -6.43 -14.14
C VAL A 72 13.88 -6.64 -14.19
N ASP A 73 14.64 -5.76 -13.54
CA ASP A 73 16.05 -5.99 -13.23
C ASP A 73 16.17 -6.87 -11.98
N PHE A 74 16.29 -8.18 -12.20
CA PHE A 74 16.40 -9.16 -11.12
C PHE A 74 17.62 -8.94 -10.21
N LYS A 75 18.74 -8.44 -10.74
CA LYS A 75 19.95 -8.20 -9.92
C LYS A 75 19.74 -7.05 -8.95
N PHE A 76 18.96 -6.05 -9.33
CA PHE A 76 18.59 -4.95 -8.46
C PHE A 76 17.52 -5.36 -7.45
N VAL A 77 16.43 -6.00 -7.90
CA VAL A 77 15.31 -6.41 -7.05
C VAL A 77 15.77 -7.36 -5.94
N ILE A 78 16.59 -8.37 -6.25
CA ILE A 78 17.00 -9.37 -5.25
C ILE A 78 17.85 -8.77 -4.11
N LYS A 79 18.54 -7.66 -4.36
CA LYS A 79 19.32 -6.94 -3.34
C LYS A 79 18.45 -6.13 -2.40
N LEU A 80 17.34 -5.58 -2.90
CA LEU A 80 16.42 -4.75 -2.12
C LEU A 80 15.34 -5.56 -1.42
N PHE A 81 14.98 -6.71 -1.99
CA PHE A 81 13.92 -7.59 -1.50
C PHE A 81 14.03 -7.93 0.00
N PRO A 82 15.20 -8.32 0.55
CA PRO A 82 15.31 -8.64 1.98
C PRO A 82 14.99 -7.44 2.88
N ILE A 83 15.40 -6.24 2.46
CA ILE A 83 15.20 -5.01 3.23
C ILE A 83 13.72 -4.66 3.28
N THR A 84 13.03 -4.69 2.13
CA THR A 84 11.59 -4.46 2.06
C THR A 84 10.81 -5.53 2.80
N LEU A 85 11.24 -6.80 2.70
CA LEU A 85 10.57 -7.92 3.35
C LEU A 85 10.65 -7.81 4.88
N ILE A 86 11.82 -7.51 5.43
CA ILE A 86 11.98 -7.31 6.88
C ILE A 86 11.17 -6.10 7.34
N GLY A 87 11.22 -4.98 6.59
CA GLY A 87 10.40 -3.80 6.90
C GLY A 87 8.92 -4.17 6.96
N ALA A 88 8.39 -4.78 5.90
CA ALA A 88 6.98 -5.17 5.81
C ALA A 88 6.55 -6.18 6.88
N ALA A 89 7.39 -7.18 7.17
CA ALA A 89 7.12 -8.15 8.23
C ALA A 89 7.05 -7.49 9.61
N LEU A 90 7.98 -6.57 9.92
CA LEU A 90 7.97 -5.82 11.18
C LEU A 90 6.77 -4.88 11.27
N GLY A 91 6.44 -4.19 10.18
CA GLY A 91 5.26 -3.34 10.09
C GLY A 91 3.99 -4.14 10.38
N ALA A 92 3.77 -5.23 9.66
CA ALA A 92 2.61 -6.10 9.86
C ALA A 92 2.54 -6.68 11.27
N TYR A 93 3.68 -7.11 11.83
CA TYR A 93 3.75 -7.63 13.19
C TYR A 93 3.33 -6.59 14.23
N ILE A 94 3.75 -5.33 14.09
CA ILE A 94 3.42 -4.27 15.05
C ILE A 94 1.94 -3.92 15.04
N VAL A 95 1.25 -3.99 13.89
CA VAL A 95 -0.21 -3.73 13.81
C VAL A 95 -0.99 -4.59 14.79
N HIS A 96 -0.59 -5.85 14.97
CA HIS A 96 -1.28 -6.78 15.87
C HIS A 96 -1.25 -6.35 17.34
N PHE A 97 -0.28 -5.51 17.73
CA PHE A 97 -0.16 -4.99 19.10
C PHE A 97 -0.89 -3.66 19.32
N VAL A 98 -1.44 -3.05 18.25
CA VAL A 98 -2.16 -1.78 18.34
C VAL A 98 -3.64 -2.05 18.58
N SER A 99 -4.20 -1.46 19.64
CA SER A 99 -5.63 -1.59 19.94
C SER A 99 -6.51 -0.97 18.86
N ALA A 100 -7.71 -1.51 18.65
CA ALA A 100 -8.66 -0.99 17.66
C ALA A 100 -9.05 0.48 17.91
N GLU A 101 -9.06 0.90 19.17
CA GLU A 101 -9.33 2.28 19.61
C GLU A 101 -8.28 3.28 19.10
N ILE A 102 -7.02 2.85 18.97
CA ILE A 102 -5.94 3.66 18.42
C ILE A 102 -5.86 3.49 16.91
N LEU A 103 -6.08 2.27 16.41
CA LEU A 103 -5.93 1.94 14.99
C LEU A 103 -6.96 2.68 14.12
N LYS A 104 -8.20 2.79 14.58
CA LYS A 104 -9.27 3.48 13.83
C LYS A 104 -8.95 4.96 13.55
N PRO A 105 -8.67 5.82 14.54
CA PRO A 105 -8.33 7.22 14.28
C PRO A 105 -7.00 7.34 13.51
N LEU A 106 -6.03 6.48 13.78
CA LEU A 106 -4.75 6.47 13.06
C LEU A 106 -4.94 6.24 11.56
N ILE A 107 -5.73 5.23 11.18
CA ILE A 107 -6.07 4.96 9.77
C ILE A 107 -6.74 6.19 9.17
N LEU A 108 -7.78 6.76 9.81
CA LEU A 108 -8.51 7.90 9.24
C LEU A 108 -7.62 9.12 9.02
N ILE A 109 -6.77 9.47 10.00
CA ILE A 109 -5.82 10.59 9.88
C ILE A 109 -4.84 10.33 8.74
N LEU A 110 -4.30 9.11 8.65
CA LEU A 110 -3.38 8.74 7.59
C LEU A 110 -4.04 8.84 6.21
N LEU A 111 -5.26 8.30 6.06
CA LEU A 111 -6.01 8.36 4.81
C LEU A 111 -6.19 9.80 4.34
N VAL A 112 -6.50 10.73 5.25
CA VAL A 112 -6.62 12.15 4.92
C VAL A 112 -5.27 12.75 4.50
N ILE A 113 -4.19 12.50 5.27
CA ILE A 113 -2.85 13.01 4.96
C ILE A 113 -2.39 12.54 3.58
N VAL A 114 -2.54 11.24 3.32
CA VAL A 114 -2.13 10.62 2.04
C VAL A 114 -3.00 11.14 0.91
N ALA A 115 -4.33 11.24 1.09
CA ALA A 115 -5.21 11.81 0.08
C ALA A 115 -4.83 13.26 -0.27
N VAL A 116 -4.60 14.10 0.74
CA VAL A 116 -4.17 15.50 0.55
C VAL A 116 -2.81 15.55 -0.16
N TYR A 117 -1.85 14.74 0.28
CA TYR A 117 -0.53 14.66 -0.35
C TYR A 117 -0.62 14.26 -1.83
N THR A 118 -1.37 13.21 -2.15
CA THR A 118 -1.56 12.72 -3.52
C THR A 118 -2.27 13.75 -4.41
N LEU A 119 -3.21 14.53 -3.85
CA LEU A 119 -3.90 15.59 -4.60
C LEU A 119 -3.03 16.82 -4.88
N ILE A 120 -2.17 17.20 -3.93
CA ILE A 120 -1.30 18.38 -4.03
C ILE A 120 -0.08 18.08 -4.92
N LYS A 121 0.53 16.90 -4.77
CA LYS A 121 1.77 16.57 -5.48
C LYS A 121 1.49 15.95 -6.84
N LYS A 122 1.21 16.79 -7.83
CA LYS A 122 0.95 16.40 -9.24
C LYS A 122 2.20 16.15 -10.08
N ASP A 123 3.40 16.47 -9.57
CA ASP A 123 4.66 16.21 -10.26
C ASP A 123 5.22 14.83 -9.87
N TRP A 124 4.86 13.82 -10.67
CA TRP A 124 5.16 12.41 -10.44
C TRP A 124 6.54 12.04 -11.01
N GLY A 125 7.58 12.68 -10.50
CA GLY A 125 8.95 12.30 -10.82
C GLY A 125 9.37 12.64 -12.26
N LYS A 126 9.35 13.93 -12.63
CA LYS A 126 10.12 14.39 -13.79
C LYS A 126 11.60 14.46 -13.41
N GLU A 127 12.37 13.55 -14.00
CA GLU A 127 13.84 13.41 -13.94
C GLU A 127 14.46 12.68 -12.73
N ALA A 128 14.53 11.34 -12.82
CA ALA A 128 15.50 10.57 -12.05
C ALA A 128 16.92 10.74 -12.66
N LYS A 129 17.61 11.83 -12.35
CA LYS A 129 19.05 11.98 -12.68
C LYS A 129 19.89 11.12 -11.74
N TYR A 130 20.18 9.89 -12.16
CA TYR A 130 21.05 8.97 -11.44
C TYR A 130 22.51 9.44 -11.48
N LYS A 131 22.90 10.33 -10.54
CA LYS A 131 24.29 10.69 -10.29
C LYS A 131 24.83 9.86 -9.13
N GLY A 132 25.43 8.70 -9.46
CA GLY A 132 26.36 7.89 -8.66
C GLY A 132 26.13 7.81 -7.13
N LEU A 133 25.97 6.59 -6.60
CA LEU A 133 25.80 6.37 -5.16
C LEU A 133 27.13 6.51 -4.41
N LYS A 134 27.33 7.63 -3.72
CA LYS A 134 28.27 7.70 -2.57
C LYS A 134 27.75 6.78 -1.44
N ARG A 135 28.63 6.19 -0.64
CA ARG A 135 28.29 5.30 0.50
C ARG A 135 27.16 5.84 1.41
N LYS A 136 27.16 7.16 1.69
CA LYS A 136 26.09 7.83 2.46
C LYS A 136 24.72 7.79 1.78
N LYS A 137 24.65 7.93 0.45
CA LYS A 137 23.39 7.84 -0.32
C LYS A 137 22.85 6.41 -0.34
N MET A 138 23.72 5.41 -0.30
CA MET A 138 23.32 4.01 -0.26
C MET A 138 22.66 3.63 1.08
N LEU A 139 23.23 4.08 2.21
CA LEU A 139 22.61 3.88 3.53
C LEU A 139 21.26 4.59 3.64
N LEU A 140 21.17 5.82 3.11
CA LEU A 140 19.90 6.55 3.05
C LEU A 140 18.85 5.80 2.22
N LEU A 141 19.24 5.26 1.05
CA LEU A 141 18.35 4.48 0.19
C LEU A 141 17.83 3.23 0.91
N ILE A 142 18.70 2.49 1.59
CA ILE A 142 18.31 1.32 2.39
C ILE A 142 17.31 1.71 3.48
N GLY A 143 17.56 2.81 4.19
CA GLY A 143 16.65 3.33 5.22
C GLY A 143 15.28 3.71 4.66
N ILE A 144 15.23 4.38 3.52
CA ILE A 144 13.98 4.75 2.84
C ILE A 144 13.21 3.50 2.39
N ILE A 145 13.89 2.54 1.77
CA ILE A 145 13.28 1.29 1.30
C ILE A 145 12.70 0.48 2.47
N PHE A 146 13.45 0.41 3.58
CA PHE A 146 12.97 -0.22 4.81
C PHE A 146 11.74 0.50 5.36
N ALA A 147 11.77 1.84 5.45
CA ALA A 147 10.67 2.64 5.96
C ALA A 147 9.40 2.52 5.10
N ILE A 148 9.55 2.49 3.78
CA ILE A 148 8.43 2.25 2.85
C ILE A 148 7.88 0.84 3.06
N GLY A 149 8.74 -0.17 3.14
CA GLY A 149 8.31 -1.55 3.43
C GLY A 149 7.57 -1.66 4.75
N PHE A 150 8.10 -1.03 5.80
CA PHE A 150 7.48 -0.96 7.12
C PHE A 150 6.11 -0.29 7.08
N TYR A 151 6.03 0.89 6.48
CA TYR A 151 4.78 1.62 6.31
C TYR A 151 3.74 0.78 5.54
N ASP A 152 4.18 0.14 4.46
CA ASP A 152 3.31 -0.68 3.64
C ASP A 152 2.80 -1.89 4.42
N GLY A 153 3.67 -2.57 5.18
CA GLY A 153 3.30 -3.68 6.05
C GLY A 153 2.39 -3.26 7.20
N PHE A 154 2.58 -2.07 7.75
CA PHE A 154 1.82 -1.55 8.89
C PHE A 154 0.44 -1.00 8.49
N LEU A 155 0.35 -0.19 7.43
CA LEU A 155 -0.91 0.44 7.01
C LEU A 155 -1.22 0.11 5.56
N GLY A 156 -0.35 0.48 4.60
CA GLY A 156 -0.51 0.11 3.18
C GLY A 156 -1.10 1.17 2.23
N PRO A 157 -2.11 1.99 2.57
CA PRO A 157 -2.65 2.99 1.64
C PRO A 157 -1.61 4.02 1.18
N GLY A 158 -1.53 4.28 -0.13
CA GLY A 158 -0.68 5.35 -0.69
C GLY A 158 0.78 4.99 -0.90
N THR A 159 1.20 3.76 -0.58
CA THR A 159 2.59 3.30 -0.78
C THR A 159 3.07 3.52 -2.22
N GLY A 160 2.23 3.27 -3.23
CA GLY A 160 2.65 3.46 -4.63
C GLY A 160 2.86 4.93 -5.00
N SER A 161 2.19 5.86 -4.34
CA SER A 161 2.41 7.31 -4.53
C SER A 161 3.77 7.78 -3.98
N PHE A 162 4.39 7.00 -3.09
CA PHE A 162 5.73 7.27 -2.59
C PHE A 162 6.85 6.71 -3.47
N LEU A 163 6.51 5.76 -4.35
CA LEU A 163 7.47 5.09 -5.24
C LEU A 163 7.56 5.72 -6.65
N LEU A 164 6.61 6.61 -6.98
CA LEU A 164 6.54 7.41 -8.21
C LEU A 164 7.23 8.77 -8.03
#